data_AF-A0A2E8W9P7-F1
#
_entry.id   AF-A0A2E8W9P7-F1
#
_cell.length_a   1.000
_cell.length_b   1.000
_cell.length_c   1.000
_cell.angle_alpha   90.00
_cell.angle_beta   90.00
_cell.angle_gamma   90.00
#
_symmetry.space_group_name_H-M   'P 1'
#
loop_
_entity.id
_entity.type
_entity.pdbx_description
1 polymer ?
#
loop_
_entity_poly.entity_id
_entity_poly.type
_entity_poly.pdbx_seq_one_letter_code
_entity_poly.pdbx_strand_id
1 'polypeptide(L)'
;MYTAIDPSTLPSVSDRSPVREPILVDGASQLFVDDHLIAFSQSVHRRLNPPRKQSTPFLTATHPWEGNSILYSCVLPHDYGYRLYYKAKN
;
A
#
# COMPACT_ATOMS: atom_id res chain seq x y z
N MET A 1 -32.90 -7.98 -17.95
CA MET A 1 -33.75 -7.43 -16.88
C MET A 1 -32.80 -6.91 -15.81
N TYR A 2 -32.56 -5.59 -15.75
CA TYR A 2 -31.64 -4.97 -14.78
C TYR A 2 -32.46 -4.54 -13.56
N THR A 3 -32.20 -5.13 -12.39
CA THR A 3 -32.87 -4.71 -11.16
C THR A 3 -32.19 -3.44 -10.66
N ALA A 4 -32.96 -2.35 -10.55
CA ALA A 4 -32.48 -1.11 -9.97
C ALA A 4 -32.14 -1.35 -8.48
N ILE A 5 -30.92 -1.00 -8.08
CA ILE A 5 -30.49 -0.98 -6.69
C ILE A 5 -31.20 0.18 -5.97
N ASP A 6 -31.93 -0.14 -4.91
CA ASP A 6 -32.65 0.81 -4.08
C ASP A 6 -31.65 1.74 -3.35
N PRO A 7 -31.67 3.06 -3.59
CA PRO A 7 -30.74 3.99 -2.96
C PRO A 7 -30.85 4.01 -1.42
N SER A 8 -31.92 3.50 -0.82
CA SER A 8 -32.09 3.37 0.63
C SER A 8 -31.28 2.22 1.27
N THR A 9 -30.71 1.33 0.45
CA THR A 9 -29.78 0.26 0.89
C THR A 9 -28.31 0.66 0.78
N LEU A 10 -28.01 1.87 0.31
CA LEU A 10 -26.65 2.40 0.36
C LEU A 10 -26.31 2.73 1.83
N PRO A 11 -25.16 2.29 2.34
CA PRO A 11 -24.74 2.65 3.69
C PRO A 11 -24.65 4.17 3.81
N SER A 12 -25.33 4.72 4.82
CA SER A 12 -25.21 6.13 5.17
C SER A 12 -23.74 6.48 5.41
N VAL A 13 -23.24 7.50 4.72
CA VAL A 13 -21.87 8.02 4.80
C VAL A 13 -21.67 8.81 6.09
N SER A 14 -22.04 8.22 7.22
CA SER A 14 -21.95 8.85 8.55
C SER A 14 -21.22 7.96 9.56
N ASP A 15 -20.34 7.08 9.10
CA ASP A 15 -19.32 6.50 9.98
C ASP A 15 -18.14 7.47 10.11
N ARG A 16 -18.40 8.62 10.77
CA ARG A 16 -17.29 9.42 11.29
C ARG A 16 -16.80 8.69 12.53
N SER A 17 -15.72 7.94 12.36
CA SER A 17 -14.94 7.37 13.46
C SER A 17 -14.73 8.44 14.56
N PRO A 18 -14.71 8.05 15.85
CA PRO A 18 -14.54 8.99 16.96
C PRO A 18 -13.29 9.84 16.73
N VAL A 19 -13.38 11.14 17.08
CA VAL A 19 -12.25 12.07 17.04
C VAL A 19 -11.17 11.52 17.97
N ARG A 20 -10.17 10.86 17.41
CA ARG A 20 -8.99 10.36 18.11
C ARG A 20 -7.94 11.46 18.15
N GLU A 21 -7.14 11.49 19.22
CA GLU A 21 -6.02 12.41 19.31
C GLU A 21 -5.09 12.24 18.09
N PRO A 22 -4.55 13.34 17.52
CA PRO A 22 -3.62 13.27 16.41
C PRO A 22 -2.42 12.39 16.76
N ILE A 23 -2.14 11.40 15.91
CA ILE A 23 -0.95 10.55 16.07
C ILE A 23 0.27 11.37 15.66
N LEU A 24 1.27 11.44 16.54
CA LEU A 24 2.59 11.98 16.20
C LEU A 24 3.28 11.03 15.22
N VAL A 25 3.49 11.48 13.99
CA VAL A 25 4.08 10.67 12.90
C VAL A 25 5.62 10.73 12.88
N ASP A 26 6.24 11.59 13.70
CA ASP A 26 7.68 11.78 13.86
C ASP A 26 8.53 11.60 12.56
N GLY A 27 9.67 10.92 12.63
CA GLY A 27 10.54 10.62 11.49
C GLY A 27 10.22 9.28 10.81
N ALA A 28 9.20 8.55 11.27
CA ALA A 28 8.84 7.24 10.75
C ALA A 28 8.17 7.33 9.37
N SER A 29 8.64 6.52 8.41
CA SER A 29 7.94 6.35 7.13
C SER A 29 6.64 5.59 7.35
N GLN A 30 5.51 6.27 7.12
CA GLN A 30 4.18 5.67 7.15
C GLN A 30 3.72 5.35 5.73
N LEU A 31 3.15 4.17 5.55
CA LEU A 31 2.39 3.87 4.35
C LEU A 31 1.04 4.59 4.50
N PHE A 32 0.85 5.68 3.76
CA PHE A 32 -0.42 6.42 3.68
C PHE A 32 -1.50 5.58 2.96
N VAL A 33 -1.79 4.40 3.48
CA VAL A 33 -2.74 3.45 2.87
C VAL A 33 -4.18 3.76 3.29
N ASP A 34 -4.37 4.53 4.36
CA ASP A 34 -5.67 4.95 4.87
C ASP A 34 -5.70 6.43 5.27
N ASP A 35 -6.90 6.93 5.53
CA ASP A 35 -7.16 8.34 5.89
C ASP A 35 -7.05 8.57 7.42
N HIS A 36 -6.62 7.57 8.21
CA HIS A 36 -6.64 7.63 9.68
C HIS A 36 -5.71 8.70 10.25
N LEU A 37 -4.65 9.07 9.52
CA LEU A 37 -3.68 10.09 9.93
C LEU A 37 -4.00 11.50 9.40
N ILE A 38 -5.09 11.67 8.64
CA ILE A 38 -5.41 12.93 7.97
C ILE A 38 -6.37 13.74 8.85
N ALA A 39 -5.84 14.77 9.53
CA ALA A 39 -6.66 15.67 10.35
C ALA A 39 -7.62 16.56 9.52
N PHE A 40 -7.21 16.95 8.31
CA PHE A 40 -8.02 17.77 7.40
C PHE A 40 -7.58 17.57 5.94
N SER A 41 -8.53 17.66 5.01
CA SER A 41 -8.28 17.69 3.57
C SER A 41 -9.28 18.60 2.86
N GLN A 42 -8.83 19.31 1.81
CA GLN A 42 -9.69 20.16 1.01
C GLN A 42 -9.30 20.06 -0.46
N SER A 43 -10.27 19.75 -1.32
CA SER A 43 -10.09 19.69 -2.78
C SER A 43 -8.93 18.79 -3.22
N VAL A 44 -8.69 17.68 -2.51
CA VAL A 44 -7.66 16.69 -2.86
C VAL A 44 -8.29 15.47 -3.54
N HIS A 45 -7.54 14.87 -4.46
CA HIS A 45 -7.92 13.63 -5.13
C HIS A 45 -6.83 12.57 -4.93
N ARG A 46 -7.17 11.43 -4.34
CA ARG A 46 -6.24 10.30 -4.22
C ARG A 46 -6.02 9.68 -5.60
N ARG A 47 -4.76 9.66 -6.06
CA ARG A 47 -4.37 9.04 -7.32
C ARG A 47 -3.25 8.03 -7.08
N LEU A 48 -3.55 6.75 -7.29
CA LEU A 48 -2.51 5.73 -7.39
C LEU A 48 -1.92 5.78 -8.80
N ASN A 49 -0.63 6.00 -8.92
CA ASN A 49 0.03 5.91 -10.22
C ASN A 49 0.03 4.44 -10.66
N PRO A 50 -0.41 4.13 -11.90
CA PRO A 50 -0.38 2.76 -12.38
C PRO A 50 1.07 2.27 -12.40
N PRO A 51 1.34 1.03 -11.93
CA PRO A 51 2.68 0.48 -11.99
C PRO A 51 3.12 0.37 -13.45
N ARG A 52 4.30 0.90 -13.77
CA ARG A 52 4.92 0.72 -15.09
C ARG A 52 5.77 -0.54 -15.06
N LYS A 53 5.31 -1.59 -15.74
CA LYS A 53 6.11 -2.81 -15.92
C LYS A 53 7.29 -2.51 -16.83
N GLN A 54 8.50 -2.82 -16.37
CA GLN A 54 9.71 -2.79 -17.19
C GLN A 54 9.97 -4.18 -17.76
N SER A 55 10.64 -4.25 -18.92
CA SER A 55 11.06 -5.52 -19.54
C SER A 55 12.20 -6.19 -18.77
N THR A 56 13.07 -5.37 -18.18
CA THR A 56 14.19 -5.84 -17.36
C THR A 56 13.71 -6.21 -15.96
N PRO A 57 14.01 -7.42 -15.45
CA PRO A 57 13.69 -7.78 -14.09
C PRO A 57 14.54 -6.95 -13.11
N PHE A 58 13.91 -6.43 -12.06
CA PHE A 58 14.61 -5.73 -10.98
C PHE A 58 15.48 -6.69 -10.14
N LEU A 59 15.04 -7.94 -10.00
CA LEU A 59 15.75 -9.01 -9.29
C LEU A 59 15.82 -10.23 -10.19
N THR A 60 17.01 -10.80 -10.31
CA THR A 60 17.25 -12.06 -11.02
C THR A 60 17.80 -13.06 -10.02
N ALA A 61 17.44 -14.33 -10.18
CA ALA A 61 18.01 -15.40 -9.38
C ALA A 61 19.53 -15.49 -9.65
N THR A 62 20.31 -15.41 -8.59
CA THR A 62 21.78 -15.52 -8.58
C THR A 62 22.25 -16.78 -7.87
N HIS A 63 21.36 -17.47 -7.13
CA HIS A 63 21.71 -18.69 -6.40
C HIS A 63 20.78 -19.88 -6.72
N PRO A 64 21.26 -21.13 -6.58
CA PRO A 64 20.48 -22.33 -6.92
C PRO A 64 19.19 -22.52 -6.11
N TRP A 65 19.11 -22.00 -4.90
CA TRP A 65 17.92 -22.12 -4.04
C TRP A 65 16.82 -21.12 -4.38
N GLU A 66 17.08 -20.15 -5.27
CA GLU A 66 16.15 -19.07 -5.59
C GLU A 66 15.09 -19.48 -6.63
N GLY A 67 15.34 -20.58 -7.36
CA GLY A 67 14.43 -21.11 -8.38
C GLY A 67 14.21 -20.12 -9.53
N ASN A 68 13.01 -20.19 -10.14
CA ASN A 68 12.66 -19.37 -11.31
C ASN A 68 11.85 -18.11 -10.97
N SER A 69 11.48 -17.90 -9.70
CA SER A 69 10.60 -16.81 -9.31
C SER A 69 10.95 -16.21 -7.96
N ILE A 70 11.16 -14.90 -7.97
CA ILE A 70 11.32 -14.07 -6.79
C ILE A 70 10.03 -13.26 -6.63
N LEU A 71 9.33 -13.48 -5.52
CA LEU A 71 8.04 -12.86 -5.21
C LEU A 71 8.07 -12.20 -3.83
N TYR A 72 7.16 -11.25 -3.61
CA TYR A 72 6.93 -10.62 -2.31
C TYR A 72 8.20 -10.00 -1.71
N SER A 73 8.56 -8.82 -2.17
CA SER A 73 9.68 -8.04 -1.65
C SER A 73 9.24 -7.13 -0.50
N CYS A 74 9.92 -7.20 0.63
CA CYS A 74 9.89 -6.17 1.67
C CYS A 74 11.27 -5.51 1.71
N VAL A 75 11.30 -4.19 1.59
CA VAL A 75 12.52 -3.39 1.66
C VAL A 75 12.50 -2.65 2.98
N LEU A 76 13.45 -2.95 3.87
CA LEU A 76 13.55 -2.35 5.18
C LEU A 76 14.84 -1.53 5.28
N PRO A 77 14.81 -0.34 5.92
CA PRO A 77 16.03 0.42 6.19
C PRO A 77 16.96 -0.36 7.13
N HIS A 78 18.26 -0.15 6.96
CA HIS A 78 19.34 -0.71 7.77
C HIS A 78 20.48 0.31 7.86
N ASP A 79 21.38 0.18 8.84
CA ASP A 79 22.41 1.18 9.19
C ASP A 79 23.19 1.80 8.01
N TYR A 80 23.38 1.05 6.92
CA TYR A 80 24.12 1.48 5.73
C TYR A 80 23.35 1.29 4.42
N GLY A 81 22.01 1.29 4.47
CA GLY A 81 21.18 1.20 3.26
C GLY A 81 19.86 0.49 3.50
N TYR A 82 19.55 -0.48 2.64
CA TYR A 82 18.29 -1.21 2.70
C TYR A 82 18.55 -2.72 2.63
N ARG A 83 17.79 -3.48 3.41
CA ARG A 83 17.70 -4.93 3.29
C ARG A 83 16.44 -5.28 2.54
N LEU A 84 16.61 -6.09 1.51
CA LEU A 84 15.51 -6.68 0.76
C LEU A 84 15.29 -8.10 1.26
N TYR A 85 14.10 -8.36 1.78
CA TYR A 85 13.60 -9.69 2.10
C TYR A 85 12.65 -10.11 1.00
N TYR A 86 12.81 -11.32 0.47
CA TYR A 86 11.98 -11.82 -0.62
C TYR A 86 11.72 -13.31 -0.46
N LYS A 87 10.62 -13.77 -1.05
CA LYS A 87 10.31 -15.18 -1.15
C LYS A 87 10.83 -15.73 -2.47
N ALA A 88 11.83 -16.59 -2.38
CA ALA A 88 12.20 -17.49 -3.46
C ALA A 88 11.17 -18.63 -3.57
N LYS A 89 10.76 -18.96 -4.79
CA LYS A 89 9.97 -20.16 -5.07
C LYS A 89 10.82 -21.13 -5.88
N ASN A 90 11.27 -22.19 -5.21
CA ASN A 90 11.80 -23.38 -5.84
C ASN A 90 10.67 -24.30 -6.32
#